data_AF-A0A9D5Y049-F1
#
_entry.id   AF-A0A9D5Y049-F1
#
_cell.length_a   1.000
_cell.length_b   1.000
_cell.length_c   1.000
_cell.angle_alpha   90.00
_cell.angle_beta   90.00
_cell.angle_gamma   90.00
#
_symmetry.space_group_name_H-M   'P 1'
#
loop_
_entity.id
_entity.type
_entity.pdbx_description
1 polymer ?
#
loop_
_entity_poly.entity_id
_entity_poly.type
_entity_poly.pdbx_seq_one_letter_code
_entity_poly.pdbx_strand_id
1 'polypeptide(L)'
;MNYTEYLHIQSQVERMYDFHPDFFDELDGAELEVLQKGFLYNTDDDTYPKSLKQYYEDNVSADEELQKRMFASVQKLYDLSGSGKLEDSIKNNVSFSEQ
;
A
#
# COMPACT_ATOMS: atom_id res chain seq x y z
N MET A 1 5.41 -7.75 -6.84
CA MET A 1 5.21 -7.66 -5.38
C MET A 1 4.77 -9.02 -4.87
N ASN A 2 5.27 -9.48 -3.72
CA ASN A 2 4.79 -10.68 -3.04
C ASN A 2 3.87 -10.31 -1.86
N TYR A 3 3.23 -11.31 -1.24
CA TYR A 3 2.26 -11.05 -0.16
C TYR A 3 2.88 -10.40 1.09
N THR A 4 4.13 -10.73 1.43
CA THR A 4 4.84 -10.10 2.56
C THR A 4 5.11 -8.63 2.28
N GLU A 5 5.61 -8.30 1.09
CA GLU A 5 5.81 -6.92 0.65
C GLU A 5 4.50 -6.13 0.63
N TYR A 6 3.43 -6.77 0.14
CA TYR A 6 2.09 -6.21 0.14
C TYR A 6 1.62 -5.82 1.55
N LEU A 7 1.75 -6.72 2.54
CA LEU A 7 1.36 -6.44 3.92
C LEU A 7 2.19 -5.33 4.55
N HIS A 8 3.50 -5.30 4.28
CA HIS A 8 4.37 -4.22 4.77
C HIS A 8 3.89 -2.88 4.22
N ILE A 9 3.68 -2.78 2.92
CA ILE A 9 3.23 -1.53 2.28
C ILE A 9 1.84 -1.13 2.79
N GLN A 10 0.89 -2.08 2.88
CA GLN A 10 -0.45 -1.82 3.42
C GLN A 10 -0.37 -1.20 4.82
N SER A 11 0.43 -1.77 5.72
CA SER A 11 0.61 -1.26 7.08
C SER A 11 1.20 0.16 7.11
N GLN A 12 2.09 0.52 6.16
CA GLN A 12 2.62 1.88 6.07
C GLN A 12 1.55 2.86 5.58
N VAL A 13 0.71 2.47 4.62
CA VAL A 13 -0.41 3.28 4.14
C VAL A 13 -1.41 3.53 5.26
N GLU A 14 -1.81 2.49 5.98
CA GLU A 14 -2.72 2.60 7.14
C GLU A 14 -2.13 3.55 8.20
N ARG A 15 -0.84 3.39 8.52
CA ARG A 15 -0.15 4.28 9.46
C ARG A 15 -0.11 5.73 8.96
N MET A 16 0.20 5.96 7.69
CA MET A 16 0.20 7.31 7.14
C MET A 16 -1.20 7.92 7.19
N TYR A 17 -2.25 7.14 6.97
CA TYR A 17 -3.62 7.63 7.08
C TYR A 17 -3.99 8.04 8.51
N ASP A 18 -3.61 7.23 9.50
CA ASP A 18 -3.90 7.50 10.92
C ASP A 18 -3.15 8.73 11.46
N PHE A 19 -1.90 8.95 11.02
CA PHE A 19 -1.03 9.98 11.58
C PHE A 19 -0.84 11.23 10.71
N HIS A 20 -0.97 11.09 9.39
CA HIS A 20 -0.75 12.14 8.39
C HIS A 20 -1.80 12.04 7.25
N PRO A 21 -3.10 12.17 7.57
CA PRO A 21 -4.16 12.10 6.57
C PRO A 21 -4.03 13.19 5.50
N ASP A 22 -3.38 14.31 5.83
CA ASP A 22 -3.09 15.43 4.92
C ASP A 22 -2.25 15.02 3.71
N PHE A 23 -1.44 13.96 3.79
CA PHE A 23 -0.69 13.46 2.63
C PHE A 23 -1.61 12.89 1.54
N PHE A 24 -2.80 12.44 1.91
CA PHE A 24 -3.76 11.86 0.97
C PHE A 24 -4.55 12.94 0.22
N ASP A 25 -4.62 14.16 0.75
CA ASP A 25 -5.24 15.31 0.06
C ASP A 25 -4.42 15.75 -1.17
N GLU A 26 -3.12 15.42 -1.20
CA GLU A 26 -2.21 15.67 -2.33
C GLU A 26 -2.31 14.61 -3.43
N LEU A 27 -3.08 13.54 -3.20
CA LEU A 27 -3.33 12.50 -4.18
C LEU A 27 -4.52 12.85 -5.09
N ASP A 28 -4.41 12.52 -6.37
CA ASP A 28 -5.53 12.66 -7.29
C ASP A 28 -6.53 11.49 -7.15
N GLY A 29 -7.70 11.62 -7.80
CA GLY A 29 -8.75 10.61 -7.72
C GLY A 29 -8.33 9.22 -8.24
N ALA A 30 -7.41 9.16 -9.21
CA ALA A 30 -6.92 7.88 -9.73
C ALA A 30 -5.95 7.22 -8.75
N GLU A 31 -5.09 8.01 -8.10
CA GLU A 31 -4.19 7.54 -7.04
C GLU A 31 -4.99 7.02 -5.83
N LEU A 32 -6.04 7.75 -5.41
CA LEU A 32 -6.91 7.31 -4.32
C LEU A 32 -7.68 6.03 -4.66
N GLU A 33 -8.21 5.90 -5.88
CA GLU A 33 -8.88 4.67 -6.33
C GLU A 33 -7.92 3.47 -6.32
N VAL A 34 -6.66 3.68 -6.71
CA VAL A 34 -5.62 2.65 -6.65
C VAL A 34 -5.31 2.25 -5.21
N LEU A 35 -5.24 3.20 -4.27
CA LEU A 35 -5.05 2.87 -2.86
C LEU A 35 -6.25 2.14 -2.28
N GLN A 36 -7.47 2.50 -2.67
CA GLN A 36 -8.70 1.83 -2.23
C GLN A 36 -8.75 0.40 -2.77
N LYS A 37 -8.54 0.21 -4.08
CA LYS A 37 -8.54 -1.12 -4.71
C LYS A 37 -7.33 -1.97 -4.29
N GLY A 38 -6.18 -1.34 -4.14
CA GLY A 38 -4.93 -2.03 -3.83
C GLY A 38 -4.82 -2.39 -2.35
N PHE A 39 -5.06 -1.44 -1.47
CA PHE A 39 -4.76 -1.53 -0.04
C PHE A 39 -5.97 -1.38 0.87
N LEU A 40 -7.19 -1.38 0.31
CA LEU A 40 -8.44 -1.19 1.05
C LEU A 40 -8.47 0.14 1.81
N TYR A 41 -7.79 1.16 1.27
CA TYR A 41 -7.83 2.52 1.80
C TYR A 41 -9.26 3.04 1.88
N ASN A 42 -9.62 3.62 3.03
CA ASN A 42 -10.94 4.21 3.28
C ASN A 42 -12.11 3.27 2.89
N THR A 43 -11.92 1.96 3.12
CA THR A 43 -12.92 0.92 2.84
C THR A 43 -13.72 0.63 4.11
N ASP A 44 -15.04 0.59 4.00
CA ASP A 44 -15.93 0.33 5.13
C ASP A 44 -15.69 -1.08 5.71
N ASP A 45 -15.81 -1.22 7.03
CA ASP A 45 -15.63 -2.50 7.74
C ASP A 45 -16.50 -3.63 7.17
N ASP A 46 -17.72 -3.31 6.75
CA ASP A 46 -18.67 -4.27 6.14
C ASP A 46 -18.18 -4.81 4.78
N THR A 47 -17.32 -4.05 4.10
CA THR A 47 -16.74 -4.40 2.80
C THR A 47 -15.32 -4.95 2.92
N TYR A 48 -14.73 -4.92 4.11
CA TYR A 48 -13.39 -5.42 4.35
C TYR A 48 -13.35 -6.95 4.15
N PRO A 49 -12.40 -7.49 3.37
CA PRO A 49 -12.32 -8.91 3.10
C PRO A 49 -11.99 -9.69 4.37
N LYS A 50 -12.63 -10.85 4.55
CA LYS A 50 -12.34 -11.78 5.66
C LYS A 50 -10.90 -12.33 5.65
N SER A 51 -10.23 -12.26 4.50
CA SER A 51 -8.85 -12.71 4.32
C SER A 51 -8.12 -11.76 3.38
N LEU A 52 -7.15 -11.01 3.92
CA LEU A 52 -6.25 -10.16 3.12
C LEU A 52 -5.43 -10.99 2.13
N LYS A 53 -5.05 -12.21 2.50
CA LYS A 53 -4.29 -13.10 1.61
C LYS A 53 -5.10 -13.47 0.37
N GLN A 54 -6.37 -13.85 0.57
CA GLN A 54 -7.25 -14.20 -0.54
C GLN A 54 -7.52 -12.97 -1.41
N TYR A 55 -7.76 -11.81 -0.79
CA TYR A 55 -7.95 -10.55 -1.52
C TYR A 55 -6.74 -10.22 -2.40
N TYR A 56 -5.53 -10.30 -1.84
CA TYR A 56 -4.29 -10.11 -2.57
C TYR A 56 -4.15 -11.09 -3.73
N GLU A 57 -4.37 -12.38 -3.50
CA GLU A 57 -4.28 -13.41 -4.54
C GLU A 57 -5.24 -13.12 -5.69
N ASP A 58 -6.50 -12.78 -5.39
CA ASP A 58 -7.56 -12.61 -6.38
C ASP A 58 -7.48 -11.27 -7.14
N ASN A 59 -7.03 -10.18 -6.48
CA ASN A 59 -7.17 -8.82 -7.01
C ASN A 59 -5.84 -8.13 -7.32
N VAL A 60 -4.74 -8.54 -6.69
CA VAL A 60 -3.46 -7.82 -6.76
C VAL A 60 -2.37 -8.66 -7.40
N SER A 61 -2.27 -9.95 -7.05
CA SER A 61 -1.11 -10.79 -7.35
C SER A 61 -0.83 -10.95 -8.84
N ALA A 62 -1.88 -11.02 -9.67
CA ALA A 62 -1.79 -11.22 -11.11
C ALA A 62 -1.85 -9.91 -11.92
N ASP A 63 -2.18 -8.77 -11.30
CA ASP A 63 -2.33 -7.48 -11.99
C ASP A 63 -1.06 -6.63 -11.82
N GLU A 64 -0.09 -6.84 -12.71
CA GLU A 64 1.17 -6.09 -12.68
C GLU A 64 1.00 -4.58 -12.89
N GLU A 65 -0.02 -4.16 -13.64
CA GLU A 65 -0.28 -2.74 -13.88
C GLU A 65 -0.79 -2.08 -12.60
N LEU A 66 -1.73 -2.73 -11.90
CA LEU A 66 -2.19 -2.30 -10.60
C LEU A 66 -1.04 -2.24 -9.59
N GLN A 67 -0.20 -3.26 -9.51
CA GLN A 67 0.96 -3.26 -8.59
C GLN A 67 1.90 -2.07 -8.83
N LYS A 68 2.17 -1.72 -10.10
CA LYS A 68 3.00 -0.55 -10.45
C LYS A 68 2.35 0.76 -10.02
N ARG A 69 1.05 0.90 -10.24
CA ARG A 69 0.29 2.09 -9.81
C ARG A 69 0.26 2.21 -8.29
N MET A 70 -0.02 1.10 -7.59
CA MET A 70 0.03 1.03 -6.13
C MET A 70 1.39 1.51 -5.61
N PHE A 71 2.49 1.00 -6.18
CA PHE A 71 3.83 1.42 -5.80
C PHE A 71 4.07 2.92 -6.04
N ALA A 72 3.63 3.46 -7.18
CA ALA A 72 3.77 4.88 -7.51
C ALA A 72 3.00 5.78 -6.53
N SER A 73 1.75 5.45 -6.23
CA SER A 73 0.91 6.20 -5.28
C SER A 73 1.52 6.19 -3.87
N VAL A 74 2.03 5.04 -3.40
CA VAL A 74 2.68 4.98 -2.08
C VAL A 74 4.04 5.66 -2.09
N GLN A 75 4.81 5.61 -3.18
CA GLN A 75 6.07 6.35 -3.28
C GLN A 75 5.82 7.86 -3.13
N LYS A 76 4.73 8.40 -3.69
CA LYS A 76 4.35 9.80 -3.50
C LYS A 76 4.07 10.13 -2.03
N LEU A 77 3.38 9.26 -1.30
CA LEU A 77 3.19 9.42 0.16
C LEU A 77 4.52 9.40 0.92
N TYR A 78 5.45 8.53 0.52
CA TYR A 78 6.80 8.46 1.07
C TYR A 78 7.60 9.74 0.81
N ASP A 79 7.50 10.29 -0.39
CA ASP A 79 8.15 11.55 -0.77
C ASP A 79 7.60 12.72 0.08
N LEU A 80 6.29 12.77 0.30
CA LEU A 80 5.64 13.77 1.16
C LEU A 80 6.09 13.66 2.62
N SER A 81 6.23 12.44 3.14
CA SER A 81 6.69 12.20 4.50
C SER A 81 8.18 12.49 4.73
N GLY A 82 8.96 12.64 3.65
CA GLY A 82 10.43 12.72 3.73
C GLY A 82 11.10 11.41 4.16
N SER A 83 10.39 10.28 4.12
CA SER A 83 10.90 8.96 4.55
C SER A 83 11.87 8.32 3.57
N GLY A 84 12.11 8.94 2.40
CA GLY A 84 12.98 8.42 1.36
C GLY A 84 12.27 7.44 0.43
N LYS A 85 12.98 6.44 -0.09
CA LYS A 85 12.43 5.52 -1.10
C LYS A 85 11.65 4.38 -0.44
N LEU A 86 10.46 4.10 -0.97
CA LEU A 86 9.65 2.95 -0.57
C LEU A 86 10.42 1.63 -0.80
N GLU A 87 11.19 1.55 -1.88
CA GLU A 87 12.01 0.37 -2.21
C GLU A 87 13.01 0.04 -1.08
N ASP A 88 13.62 1.06 -0.46
CA ASP A 88 14.56 0.85 0.65
C ASP A 88 13.82 0.32 1.89
N SER A 89 12.59 0.81 2.14
CA SER A 89 11.73 0.30 3.20
C SER A 89 11.37 -1.18 3.00
N ILE A 90 11.04 -1.58 1.77
CA ILE A 90 10.71 -2.98 1.44
C ILE A 90 11.94 -3.88 1.58
N LYS A 91 13.10 -3.48 1.04
CA LYS A 91 14.34 -4.27 1.15
C LYS A 91 14.77 -4.48 2.61
N ASN A 92 14.62 -3.46 3.44
CA ASN A 92 14.90 -3.54 4.86
C ASN A 92 13.93 -4.49 5.58
N ASN A 93 12.65 -4.52 5.19
CA ASN A 93 11.67 -5.45 5.77
C ASN A 93 11.96 -6.92 5.40
N VAL A 94 12.30 -7.19 4.14
CA VAL A 94 12.65 -8.54 3.68
C VAL A 94 13.91 -9.06 4.40
N SER A 95 14.90 -8.20 4.63
CA SER A 95 16.14 -8.56 5.35
C SER A 95 15.91 -8.94 6.81
N PHE A 96 14.83 -8.46 7.45
CA PHE A 96 14.44 -8.83 8.81
C PHE A 96 13.64 -10.13 8.89
N SER A 97 13.07 -10.59 7.78
CA SER A 97 12.20 -11.77 7.72
C SER A 97 12.98 -13.08 7.55
N GLU A 98 14.30 -13.00 7.30
CA GLU A 98 15.22 -14.14 7.11
C GLU A 98 16.14 -14.43 8.32
N GLN A 99 15.88 -13.84 9.50
CA GLN A 99 16.58 -14.13 10.76
C GLN A 99 15.71 -14.90 11.75
#